data_AF-A0A943NPF9-F1
#
_entry.id   AF-A0A943NPF9-F1
#
_cell.length_a   1.000
_cell.length_b   1.000
_cell.length_c   1.000
_cell.angle_alpha   90.00
_cell.angle_beta   90.00
_cell.angle_gamma   90.00
#
_symmetry.space_group_name_H-M   'P 1'
#
loop_
_entity.id
_entity.type
_entity.pdbx_description
1 polymer ?
#
loop_
_entity_poly.entity_id
_entity_poly.type
_entity_poly.pdbx_seq_one_letter_code
_entity_poly.pdbx_strand_id
1 'polypeptide(L)' 'MATTDAELLKPELVFFDIEAKDAFELFDQLETRLSNLGYIKNTWKDAISTREKNYPTGLAFPAGE' A
#
# COMPACT_ATOMS: atom_id res chain seq x y z
N MET A 1 -13.03 -17.82 16.41
CA MET A 1 -14.08 -17.00 15.77
C MET A 1 -13.59 -16.69 14.37
N ALA A 2 -14.32 -17.12 13.34
CA ALA A 2 -14.01 -16.68 11.99
C ALA A 2 -14.38 -15.20 11.91
N THR A 3 -13.38 -14.32 11.88
CA THR A 3 -13.57 -12.95 11.39
C THR A 3 -14.19 -13.09 10.01
N THR A 4 -15.40 -12.59 9.86
CA THR A 4 -16.00 -12.43 8.55
C THR A 4 -15.08 -11.51 7.75
N ASP A 5 -14.63 -11.90 6.56
CA ASP A 5 -13.65 -11.14 5.75
C ASP A 5 -14.03 -9.66 5.56
N ALA A 6 -15.33 -9.35 5.66
CA ALA A 6 -15.88 -7.99 5.64
C ALA A 6 -15.32 -7.07 6.76
N GLU A 7 -14.96 -7.60 7.93
CA GLU A 7 -14.40 -6.81 9.04
C GLU A 7 -12.95 -6.39 8.79
N LEU A 8 -12.26 -7.05 7.86
CA LEU A 8 -10.90 -6.69 7.43
C LEU A 8 -10.90 -5.52 6.43
N LEU A 9 -12.03 -5.30 5.73
CA LEU A 9 -12.18 -4.24 4.73
C LEU A 9 -12.81 -3.02 5.37
N LYS A 10 -12.00 -1.99 5.60
CA LYS A 10 -12.43 -0.80 6.33
C LYS A 10 -12.52 0.43 5.40
N PRO A 11 -13.64 1.19 5.41
CA PRO A 11 -13.80 2.34 4.52
C PRO A 11 -12.68 3.39 4.63
N GLU A 12 -12.10 3.58 5.81
CA GLU A 12 -11.00 4.54 6.01
C GLU A 12 -9.68 4.14 5.32
N LEU A 13 -9.57 2.90 4.82
CA LEU A 13 -8.43 2.41 4.05
C LEU A 13 -8.65 2.48 2.54
N VAL A 14 -9.78 3.06 2.10
CA VAL A 14 -10.06 3.31 0.68
C VAL A 14 -9.67 4.75 0.36
N PHE A 15 -8.70 4.91 -0.53
CA PHE A 15 -8.20 6.23 -0.94
C PHE A 15 -8.45 6.45 -2.42
N PHE A 16 -9.14 7.54 -2.73
CA PHE A 16 -9.39 7.97 -4.11
C PHE A 16 -8.37 9.03 -4.53
N ASP A 17 -8.23 9.21 -5.84
CA ASP A 17 -7.45 10.30 -6.47
C ASP A 17 -6.01 10.41 -5.94
N ILE A 18 -5.37 9.25 -5.67
CA ILE A 18 -3.95 9.19 -5.39
C ILE A 18 -3.18 9.27 -6.71
N GLU A 19 -2.46 10.36 -6.90
CA GLU A 19 -1.48 10.51 -7.97
C GLU A 19 -0.07 10.31 -7.39
N ALA A 20 0.72 9.45 -8.03
CA ALA A 20 2.12 9.23 -7.71
C ALA A 20 2.88 8.89 -9.00
N LYS A 21 4.10 9.41 -9.14
CA LYS A 21 4.96 9.15 -10.32
C LYS A 21 5.52 7.75 -10.31
N ASP A 22 5.76 7.20 -9.13
CA ASP A 22 6.29 5.87 -8.92
C ASP A 22 5.79 5.25 -7.60
N ALA A 23 6.20 4.00 -7.36
CA ALA A 23 5.83 3.27 -6.16
C ALA A 23 6.37 3.91 -4.86
N PHE A 24 7.51 4.61 -4.91
CA PHE A 24 8.14 5.19 -3.72
C PHE A 24 7.40 6.47 -3.29
N GLU A 25 6.97 7.31 -4.24
CA GLU A 25 6.10 8.45 -3.96
C GLU A 25 4.73 7.99 -3.43
N LEU A 26 4.20 6.86 -3.91
CA LEU A 26 3.00 6.24 -3.34
C LEU A 26 3.26 5.80 -1.88
N PHE A 27 4.40 5.17 -1.58
CA PHE A 27 4.74 4.75 -0.22
C PHE A 27 4.86 5.92 0.75
N ASP A 28 5.37 7.08 0.32
CA ASP A 28 5.43 8.31 1.13
C ASP A 28 4.03 8.79 1.55
N GLN A 29 3.10 8.79 0.59
CA GLN A 29 1.72 9.17 0.85
C GLN A 29 1.01 8.17 1.76
N LEU A 30 1.25 6.87 1.55
CA LEU A 30 0.70 5.80 2.39
C LEU A 30 1.27 5.82 3.81
N GLU A 31 2.57 6.08 3.99
CA GLU A 31 3.17 6.21 5.32
C GLU A 31 2.45 7.28 6.13
N THR A 32 2.24 8.46 5.54
CA THR A 32 1.54 9.57 6.20
C THR A 32 0.11 9.18 6.60
N ARG A 33 -0.66 8.58 5.68
CA ARG A 33 -2.06 8.23 5.92
C ARG A 33 -2.20 7.10 6.95
N LEU A 34 -1.42 6.03 6.80
CA LEU A 34 -1.53 4.82 7.61
C LEU A 34 -0.92 5.00 9.01
N SER A 35 0.12 5.82 9.16
CA SER A 35 0.68 6.13 10.48
C SER A 35 -0.30 6.93 11.34
N ASN A 36 -0.98 7.92 10.76
CA ASN A 36 -2.03 8.70 11.43
C ASN A 36 -3.21 7.83 11.90
N LEU A 37 -3.47 6.73 11.22
CA LEU A 37 -4.51 5.76 11.56
C LEU A 37 -4.00 4.64 12.50
N GLY A 38 -2.71 4.61 12.83
CA GLY A 38 -2.11 3.61 13.72
C GLY A 38 -1.93 2.22 13.10
N TYR A 39 -2.00 2.08 11.76
CA TYR A 39 -1.90 0.79 11.08
C TYR A 39 -0.46 0.30 10.86
N ILE A 40 0.52 1.20 10.91
CA ILE A 40 1.91 0.89 10.58
C ILE A 40 2.87 1.40 11.65
N LYS A 41 4.04 0.77 11.73
CA LYS A 41 5.16 1.24 12.56
C LYS A 41 5.97 2.29 11.79
N ASN A 42 6.77 3.07 12.52
CA ASN A 42 7.70 4.06 11.95
C ASN A 42 8.80 3.46 11.04
N THR A 43 8.98 2.14 11.02
CA THR A 43 9.93 1.45 10.13
C THR A 43 9.29 0.92 8.85
N TRP A 44 7.99 1.14 8.66
CA TRP A 44 7.24 0.51 7.57
C TRP A 44 7.71 0.97 6.19
N LYS A 45 7.94 2.27 5.99
CA LYS A 45 8.38 2.83 4.69
C LYS A 45 9.71 2.24 4.23
N ASP A 46 10.70 2.18 5.12
CA ASP A 46 12.01 1.59 4.83
C ASP A 46 11.88 0.10 4.47
N ALA A 47 11.05 -0.63 5.21
CA ALA A 47 10.83 -2.05 4.98
C ALA A 47 10.14 -2.31 3.62
N ILE A 48 9.05 -1.60 3.31
CA ILE A 48 8.31 -1.81 2.05
C ILE A 48 9.13 -1.34 0.84
N SER A 49 9.87 -0.24 0.97
CA SER A 49 10.75 0.27 -0.09
C SER A 49 11.90 -0.70 -0.38
N THR A 50 12.48 -1.30 0.66
CA THR A 50 13.53 -2.33 0.51
C THR A 50 12.98 -3.57 -0.17
N ARG A 51 11.77 -4.00 0.20
CA ARG A 51 11.11 -5.13 -0.45
C ARG A 51 10.84 -4.84 -1.93
N GLU A 52 10.25 -3.69 -2.27
CA GLU A 52 9.91 -3.35 -3.67
C GLU A 52 11.15 -3.29 -4.56
N LYS A 53 12.28 -2.77 -4.06
CA LYS A 53 13.56 -2.78 -4.79
C LYS A 53 14.07 -4.19 -5.08
N ASN A 54 13.92 -5.11 -4.12
CA ASN A 54 14.46 -6.47 -4.22
C ASN A 54 13.48 -7.45 -4.90
N TYR A 55 12.18 -7.20 -4.78
CA TYR A 55 11.08 -8.04 -5.24
C TYR A 55 9.95 -7.14 -5.79
N PRO A 56 10.10 -6.62 -7.02
CA PRO A 56 9.12 -5.72 -7.62
C PRO A 56 7.73 -6.38 -7.69
N THR A 57 6.69 -5.61 -7.37
CA THR A 57 5.31 -6.12 -7.29
C THR A 57 4.41 -5.63 -8.44
N GLY A 58 4.94 -4.83 -9.36
CA GLY A 58 4.25 -4.41 -10.57
C GLY A 58 3.84 -5.62 -11.43
N LEU A 59 2.54 -5.82 -11.59
CA LEU A 59 2.00 -6.87 -12.46
C LEU A 59 1.96 -6.36 -13.90
N ALA A 60 2.90 -6.82 -14.72
CA ALA A 60 2.85 -6.59 -16.16
C ALA A 60 1.76 -7.49 -16.76
N PHE A 61 0.73 -6.88 -17.32
CA PHE A 61 -0.20 -7.60 -18.17
C PHE A 61 0.34 -7.60 -19.60
N PRO A 62 0.36 -8.74 -20.31
CA PRO A 62 0.57 -8.69 -21.75
C PRO A 62 -0.52 -7.78 -22.33
N ALA A 63 -0.14 -6.86 -23.22
CA ALA A 63 -1.11 -6.16 -24.04
C ALA A 63 -1.96 -7.24 -24.72
N GLY A 64 -3.28 -7.21 -24.53
CA GLY A 64 -4.17 -8.19 -25.12
C GLY A 64 -3.91 -8.30 -26.62
N GLU A 65 -3.77 -9.54 -27.11
CA GLU A 65 -3.89 -9.83 -28.55
C GLU A 65 -5.29 -9.47 -29.06
#